data_AF-A0A1G3LHD9-F1
#
_entry.id   AF-A0A1G3LHD9-F1
#
_cell.length_a   1.000
_cell.length_b   1.000
_cell.length_c   1.000
_cell.angle_alpha   90.00
_cell.angle_beta   90.00
_cell.angle_gamma   90.00
#
_symmetry.space_group_name_H-M   'P 1'
#
loop_
_entity.id
_entity.type
_entity.pdbx_description
1 polymer ?
#
loop_
_entity_poly.entity_id
_entity_poly.type
_entity_poly.pdbx_seq_one_letter_code
_entity_poly.pdbx_strand_id
1 'polypeptide(L)'
;MVQFYLLSILMNIVAGYSLISFQTEPNGTKFDGVREFLKDATIRLVLGILCSTVGFFKLLTVMRGDIPVVGDLVPSLAGMASGFTLLLEFYKNNSNVTTAALEKLDSIFVANKRLVGIISIVSGFVHFLFANVLFL
;
A
#
# COMPACT_ATOMS: atom_id res chain seq x y z
N MET A 1 -1.42 0.89 -19.53
CA MET A 1 0.03 0.91 -19.82
C MET A 1 0.71 -0.14 -18.94
N VAL A 2 1.50 -1.04 -19.52
CA VAL A 2 2.09 -2.19 -18.78
C VAL A 2 3.00 -1.73 -17.64
N GLN A 3 3.66 -0.57 -17.78
CA GLN A 3 4.56 -0.01 -16.76
C GLN A 3 3.80 0.36 -15.47
N PHE A 4 2.72 1.13 -15.59
CA PHE A 4 1.88 1.52 -14.43
C PHE A 4 1.17 0.31 -13.81
N TYR A 5 0.85 -0.70 -14.62
CA TYR A 5 0.29 -1.96 -14.15
C TYR A 5 1.25 -2.67 -13.18
N LEU A 6 2.47 -2.97 -13.65
CA LEU A 6 3.48 -3.63 -12.82
C LEU A 6 3.86 -2.78 -11.59
N LEU A 7 3.98 -1.46 -11.78
CA LEU A 7 4.31 -0.55 -10.69
C LEU A 7 3.23 -0.57 -9.59
N SER A 8 1.94 -0.59 -9.97
CA SER A 8 0.83 -0.72 -9.00
C SER A 8 0.91 -2.01 -8.19
N ILE A 9 1.22 -3.13 -8.85
CA ILE A 9 1.41 -4.44 -8.20
C ILE A 9 2.54 -4.35 -7.16
N LEU A 10 3.71 -3.88 -7.57
CA LEU A 10 4.88 -3.81 -6.70
C LEU A 10 4.64 -2.87 -5.52
N MET A 11 4.04 -1.70 -5.76
CA MET A 11 3.74 -0.73 -4.71
C MET A 11 2.76 -1.30 -3.68
N ASN A 12 1.69 -1.98 -4.11
CA ASN A 12 0.74 -2.63 -3.22
C ASN A 12 1.40 -3.70 -2.35
N ILE A 13 2.25 -4.55 -2.93
CA ILE A 13 2.94 -5.62 -2.20
C ILE A 13 3.93 -5.02 -1.19
N VAL A 14 4.77 -4.07 -1.60
CA VAL A 14 5.83 -3.50 -0.75
C VAL A 14 5.23 -2.61 0.34
N ALA A 15 4.26 -1.75 0.02
CA ALA A 15 3.56 -0.92 1.01
C ALA A 15 2.77 -1.77 2.01
N GLY A 16 2.04 -2.77 1.51
CA GLY A 16 1.32 -3.70 2.37
C GLY A 16 2.25 -4.49 3.29
N TYR A 17 3.40 -4.93 2.78
CA TYR A 17 4.40 -5.61 3.61
C TYR A 17 5.03 -4.66 4.65
N SER A 18 5.31 -3.41 4.32
CA SER A 18 5.78 -2.41 5.31
C SER A 18 4.76 -2.22 6.45
N LEU A 19 3.46 -2.16 6.14
CA LEU A 19 2.41 -2.04 7.15
C LEU A 19 2.30 -3.26 8.07
N ILE A 20 2.42 -4.47 7.53
CA ILE A 20 2.35 -5.71 8.32
C ILE A 20 3.61 -5.90 9.17
N SER A 21 4.78 -5.63 8.58
CA SER A 21 6.06 -5.98 9.17
C SER A 21 6.52 -5.05 10.29
N PHE A 22 5.82 -3.92 10.50
CA PHE A 22 6.18 -2.92 11.50
C PHE A 22 6.25 -3.46 12.94
N GLN A 23 5.29 -4.30 13.34
CA GLN A 23 5.18 -4.81 14.72
C GLN A 23 5.75 -6.21 14.93
N THR A 24 6.19 -6.89 13.88
CA THR A 24 6.75 -8.24 14.06
C THR A 24 8.12 -8.14 14.76
N GLU A 25 8.64 -9.19 15.39
CA GLU A 25 9.99 -9.17 15.98
C GLU A 25 11.02 -9.80 15.02
N PRO A 26 12.30 -9.42 15.07
CA PRO A 26 13.35 -10.08 14.28
C PRO A 26 13.45 -11.56 14.65
N ASN A 27 13.66 -12.43 13.65
CA ASN A 27 13.74 -13.88 13.85
C ASN A 27 15.17 -14.43 13.64
N GLY A 28 16.17 -13.55 13.53
CA GLY A 28 17.57 -13.91 13.25
C GLY A 28 17.83 -14.30 11.79
N THR A 29 16.94 -13.94 10.86
CA THR A 29 17.02 -14.36 9.46
C THR A 29 17.71 -13.31 8.58
N LYS A 30 18.22 -13.72 7.40
CA LYS A 30 18.77 -12.77 6.40
C LYS A 30 17.74 -11.73 5.92
N PHE A 31 16.44 -12.00 6.08
CA PHE A 31 15.36 -11.08 5.69
C PHE A 31 15.07 -10.00 6.75
N ASP A 32 15.66 -10.12 7.95
CA ASP A 32 15.46 -9.14 9.02
C ASP A 32 16.02 -7.77 8.62
N GLY A 33 17.10 -7.72 7.83
CA GLY A 33 17.66 -6.46 7.31
C GLY A 33 16.70 -5.72 6.38
N VAL A 34 16.03 -6.43 5.45
CA VAL A 34 15.00 -5.85 4.56
C VAL A 34 13.83 -5.31 5.38
N ARG A 35 13.47 -6.05 6.42
CA ARG A 35 12.37 -5.70 7.29
C ARG A 35 12.66 -4.46 8.13
N GLU A 36 13.87 -4.36 8.66
CA GLU A 36 14.31 -3.17 9.41
C GLU A 36 14.39 -1.95 8.49
N PHE A 37 14.90 -2.12 7.26
CA PHE A 37 14.89 -1.08 6.23
C PHE A 37 13.47 -0.56 5.95
N LEU A 38 12.46 -1.43 5.89
CA LEU A 38 11.07 -1.05 5.67
C LEU A 38 10.35 -0.47 6.90
N LYS A 39 10.99 -0.50 8.07
CA LYS A 39 10.53 0.19 9.28
C LYS A 39 11.05 1.64 9.37
N ASP A 40 12.12 1.96 8.64
CA ASP A 40 12.70 3.30 8.63
C ASP A 40 11.67 4.37 8.24
N ALA A 41 11.61 5.46 9.00
CA ALA A 41 10.60 6.50 8.82
C ALA A 41 10.68 7.19 7.45
N THR A 42 11.89 7.39 6.92
CA THR A 42 12.11 8.01 5.61
C THR A 42 11.66 7.08 4.50
N ILE A 43 12.02 5.80 4.58
CA ILE A 43 11.59 4.79 3.62
C ILE A 43 10.07 4.67 3.60
N ARG A 44 9.42 4.65 4.77
CA ARG A 44 7.96 4.60 4.88
C ARG A 44 7.28 5.85 4.33
N LEU A 45 7.86 7.03 4.53
CA LEU A 45 7.38 8.28 3.93
C LEU A 45 7.45 8.22 2.40
N VAL A 46 8.61 7.87 1.84
CA VAL A 46 8.81 7.75 0.39
C VAL A 46 7.84 6.73 -0.20
N LEU A 47 7.72 5.56 0.44
CA LEU A 47 6.80 4.51 0.04
C LEU A 47 5.33 4.97 0.11
N GLY A 48 4.96 5.75 1.14
CA GLY A 48 3.65 6.36 1.28
C GLY A 48 3.31 7.31 0.13
N ILE A 49 4.24 8.20 -0.24
CA ILE A 49 4.09 9.13 -1.36
C ILE A 49 3.98 8.38 -2.68
N LEU A 50 4.90 7.46 -2.95
CA LEU A 50 4.92 6.69 -4.20
C LEU A 50 3.67 5.82 -4.35
N CYS A 51 3.28 5.08 -3.32
CA CYS A 51 2.13 4.18 -3.38
C CYS A 51 0.81 4.96 -3.54
N SER A 52 0.65 6.09 -2.85
CA SER A 52 -0.52 6.97 -3.02
C SER A 52 -0.61 7.54 -4.44
N THR A 53 0.52 8.02 -4.96
CA THR A 53 0.62 8.61 -6.30
C THR A 53 0.36 7.57 -7.40
N VAL A 54 0.95 6.38 -7.27
CA VAL A 54 0.75 5.27 -8.21
C VAL A 54 -0.69 4.77 -8.16
N GLY A 55 -1.27 4.59 -6.96
CA GLY A 55 -2.67 4.21 -6.81
C GLY A 55 -3.62 5.22 -7.48
N PHE A 56 -3.37 6.52 -7.30
CA PHE A 56 -4.16 7.57 -7.96
C PHE A 56 -4.02 7.53 -9.49
N PHE A 57 -2.80 7.47 -10.02
CA PHE A 57 -2.60 7.41 -11.48
C PHE A 57 -3.09 6.09 -12.09
N LYS A 58 -3.12 5.00 -11.33
CA LYS A 58 -3.65 3.72 -11.80
C LYS A 58 -5.15 3.80 -12.12
N LEU A 59 -5.93 4.61 -11.38
CA LEU A 59 -7.33 4.90 -11.72
C LEU A 59 -7.50 5.53 -13.11
N LEU A 60 -6.54 6.36 -13.51
CA LEU A 60 -6.58 7.05 -14.80
C LEU A 60 -6.03 6.19 -15.95
N THR A 61 -5.26 5.16 -15.63
CA THR A 61 -4.50 4.35 -16.61
C THR A 61 -5.06 2.94 -16.72
N VAL A 62 -6.29 2.86 -17.25
CA VAL A 62 -6.98 1.59 -17.46
C VAL A 62 -6.20 0.70 -18.44
N MET A 63 -6.04 -0.58 -18.11
CA MET A 63 -5.49 -1.54 -19.08
C MET A 63 -6.54 -1.91 -20.12
N ARG A 64 -6.17 -1.81 -21.41
CA ARG A 64 -7.08 -2.16 -22.51
C ARG A 64 -7.46 -3.63 -22.40
N GLY A 65 -8.77 -3.91 -22.30
CA GLY A 65 -9.36 -5.24 -22.18
C GLY A 65 -9.51 -5.77 -20.75
N ASP A 66 -9.15 -4.98 -19.74
CA ASP A 66 -9.37 -5.32 -18.33
C ASP A 66 -10.76 -4.86 -17.85
N ILE A 67 -11.35 -5.53 -16.86
CA ILE A 67 -12.63 -5.10 -16.27
C ILE A 67 -12.36 -3.90 -15.36
N PRO A 68 -12.86 -2.68 -15.65
CA PRO A 68 -12.42 -1.46 -14.96
C PRO A 68 -12.57 -1.48 -13.44
N VAL A 69 -13.57 -2.21 -12.92
CA VAL A 69 -13.91 -2.26 -11.49
C VAL A 69 -13.08 -3.29 -10.72
N VAL A 70 -12.81 -4.47 -11.27
CA VAL A 70 -12.09 -5.53 -10.54
C VAL A 70 -10.59 -5.49 -10.87
N GLY A 71 -10.26 -5.20 -12.13
CA GLY A 71 -8.88 -5.09 -12.61
C GLY A 71 -8.18 -3.89 -12.00
N ASP A 72 -8.73 -2.68 -12.14
CA ASP A 72 -7.98 -1.46 -11.85
C ASP A 72 -8.41 -0.72 -10.58
N LEU A 73 -9.70 -0.71 -10.20
CA LEU A 73 -10.17 0.02 -9.02
C LEU A 73 -9.67 -0.58 -7.71
N VAL A 74 -9.76 -1.91 -7.54
CA VAL A 74 -9.33 -2.60 -6.31
C VAL A 74 -7.85 -2.34 -5.98
N PRO A 75 -6.88 -2.60 -6.90
CA PRO A 75 -5.47 -2.32 -6.62
C PRO A 75 -5.16 -0.83 -6.48
N SER A 76 -5.91 0.05 -7.15
CA SER A 76 -5.75 1.50 -6.98
C SER A 76 -6.18 1.96 -5.59
N LEU A 77 -7.36 1.52 -5.13
CA LEU A 77 -7.88 1.85 -3.80
C LEU A 77 -6.99 1.27 -2.70
N ALA A 78 -6.53 0.02 -2.86
CA ALA A 78 -5.62 -0.60 -1.91
C ALA A 78 -4.26 0.12 -1.85
N GLY A 79 -3.73 0.56 -3.01
CA GLY A 79 -2.53 1.38 -3.10
C GLY A 79 -2.69 2.73 -2.41
N MET A 80 -3.80 3.43 -2.67
CA MET A 80 -4.09 4.71 -2.01
C MET A 80 -4.31 4.55 -0.50
N ALA A 81 -5.03 3.52 -0.06
CA ALA A 81 -5.28 3.27 1.36
C ALA A 81 -3.98 2.94 2.12
N SER A 82 -3.12 2.10 1.53
CA SER A 82 -1.82 1.75 2.13
C SER A 82 -0.88 2.94 2.17
N GLY A 83 -0.78 3.69 1.06
CA GLY A 83 0.00 4.92 0.99
C GLY A 83 -0.49 5.98 1.98
N PHE A 84 -1.79 6.20 2.06
CA PHE A 84 -2.40 7.13 3.03
C PHE A 84 -2.12 6.71 4.48
N THR A 85 -2.20 5.41 4.78
CA THR A 85 -1.91 4.89 6.14
C THR A 85 -0.45 5.17 6.54
N LEU A 86 0.50 4.97 5.62
CA LEU A 86 1.91 5.27 5.87
C LEU A 86 2.16 6.77 6.10
N LEU A 87 1.51 7.62 5.30
CA LEU A 87 1.60 9.08 5.46
C LEU A 87 0.98 9.56 6.77
N LEU A 88 -0.15 8.99 7.17
CA LEU A 88 -0.82 9.30 8.43
C LEU A 88 0.02 8.89 9.65
N GLU A 89 0.65 7.71 9.61
CA GLU A 89 1.62 7.29 10.63
C GLU A 89 2.81 8.26 10.71
N PHE A 90 3.38 8.66 9.57
CA PHE A 90 4.49 9.61 9.54
C PHE A 90 4.07 10.96 10.14
N TYR A 91 2.91 11.50 9.76
CA TYR A 91 2.41 12.76 10.29
C TYR A 91 2.25 12.71 11.81
N LYS A 92 1.62 11.66 12.35
CA LYS A 92 1.41 11.49 13.80
C LYS A 92 2.71 11.38 14.58
N ASN A 93 3.72 10.70 14.03
CA ASN A 93 5.00 10.54 14.71
C ASN A 93 5.82 11.84 14.75
N ASN A 94 5.50 12.82 13.90
CA ASN A 94 6.25 14.07 13.77
C ASN A 94 5.47 15.33 14.19
N SER A 95 4.19 15.21 14.56
CA SER A 95 3.31 16.35 14.86
C SER A 95 2.65 16.21 16.23
N ASN A 96 2.66 17.29 17.01
CA ASN A 96 1.96 17.37 18.30
C ASN A 96 0.52 17.91 18.16
N VAL A 97 0.07 18.20 16.93
CA VAL A 97 -1.25 18.77 16.66
C VAL A 97 -2.23 17.63 16.41
N THR A 98 -3.24 17.50 17.28
CA THR A 98 -4.33 16.54 17.10
C THR A 98 -5.65 17.27 16.86
N THR A 99 -6.52 16.66 16.06
CA THR A 99 -7.89 17.12 15.82
C THR A 99 -8.82 15.93 15.85
N ALA A 100 -10.12 16.16 16.11
CA ALA A 100 -11.12 15.08 16.13
C ALA A 100 -11.19 14.30 14.79
N ALA A 101 -10.91 14.96 13.66
CA ALA A 101 -10.86 14.30 12.36
C ALA A 101 -9.63 13.38 12.24
N LEU A 102 -8.46 13.83 12.73
CA LEU A 102 -7.23 13.04 12.72
C LEU A 102 -7.35 11.79 13.60
N GLU A 103 -7.97 11.91 14.77
CA GLU A 103 -8.22 10.78 15.67
C GLU A 103 -9.15 9.73 15.04
N LYS A 104 -10.19 10.17 14.31
CA LYS A 104 -11.05 9.25 13.54
C LYS A 104 -10.26 8.52 12.47
N LEU A 105 -9.45 9.24 11.68
CA LEU A 105 -8.62 8.62 10.63
C LEU A 105 -7.61 7.63 11.22
N ASP A 106 -7.00 7.95 12.36
CA ASP A 106 -6.08 7.08 13.09
C ASP A 106 -6.77 5.78 13.54
N SER A 107 -7.96 5.89 14.13
CA SER A 107 -8.76 4.73 14.58
C SER A 107 -9.20 3.81 13.43
N ILE A 108 -9.30 4.34 12.21
CA ILE A 108 -9.70 3.57 11.04
C ILE A 108 -8.48 2.98 10.33
N PHE A 109 -7.49 3.80 9.98
CA PHE A 109 -6.38 3.39 9.12
C PHE A 109 -5.19 2.87 9.91
N VAL A 110 -4.72 3.61 10.91
CA VAL A 110 -3.51 3.24 11.67
C VAL A 110 -3.79 2.07 12.60
N ALA A 111 -4.94 2.08 13.30
CA ALA A 111 -5.33 0.97 14.17
C ALA A 111 -5.53 -0.34 13.39
N ASN A 112 -6.02 -0.25 12.14
CA ASN A 112 -6.23 -1.41 11.27
C ASN A 112 -5.12 -1.58 10.21
N LYS A 113 -3.93 -0.99 10.41
CA LYS A 113 -2.86 -0.99 9.41
C LYS A 113 -2.45 -2.37 8.92
N ARG A 114 -2.52 -3.38 9.79
CA ARG A 114 -2.25 -4.78 9.42
C ARG A 114 -3.28 -5.30 8.41
N LEU A 115 -4.56 -4.99 8.61
CA LEU A 115 -5.63 -5.36 7.69
C LEU A 115 -5.47 -4.64 6.34
N VAL A 116 -5.21 -3.33 6.37
CA VAL A 116 -4.91 -2.54 5.16
C VAL A 116 -3.74 -3.16 4.40
N GLY A 117 -2.68 -3.57 5.12
CA GLY A 117 -1.53 -4.21 4.52
C GLY A 117 -1.84 -5.56 3.88
N ILE A 118 -2.64 -6.40 4.53
CA ILE A 118 -3.08 -7.70 3.98
C ILE A 118 -3.89 -7.49 2.70
N ILE A 119 -4.86 -6.58 2.73
CA ILE A 119 -5.70 -6.26 1.55
C ILE A 119 -4.83 -5.78 0.39
N SER A 120 -3.85 -4.92 0.66
CA SER A 120 -2.93 -4.40 -0.35
C SER A 120 -2.06 -5.49 -0.96
N ILE A 121 -1.46 -6.37 -0.15
CA ILE A 121 -0.70 -7.52 -0.64
C ILE A 121 -1.57 -8.45 -1.50
N VAL A 122 -2.75 -8.83 -0.99
CA VAL A 122 -3.68 -9.71 -1.71
C VAL A 122 -4.10 -9.07 -3.03
N SER A 123 -4.43 -7.79 -3.02
CA SER A 123 -4.79 -7.06 -4.23
C SER A 123 -3.64 -7.05 -5.25
N GLY A 124 -2.41 -6.85 -4.80
CA GLY A 124 -1.22 -6.90 -5.66
C GLY A 124 -1.02 -8.28 -6.29
N PHE A 125 -1.12 -9.35 -5.50
CA PHE A 125 -0.97 -10.73 -6.00
C PHE A 125 -2.12 -11.14 -6.93
N VAL A 126 -3.37 -10.83 -6.59
CA VAL A 126 -4.53 -11.11 -7.44
C VAL A 126 -4.38 -10.38 -8.78
N HIS A 127 -4.03 -9.09 -8.74
CA HIS A 127 -3.80 -8.32 -9.96
C HIS A 127 -2.60 -8.87 -10.75
N PHE A 128 -1.55 -9.37 -10.10
CA PHE A 128 -0.44 -10.02 -10.81
C PHE A 128 -0.83 -11.33 -11.49
N LEU A 129 -1.50 -12.23 -10.77
CA LEU A 129 -1.84 -13.58 -11.24
C LEU A 129 -2.91 -13.59 -12.32
N PHE A 130 -3.92 -12.71 -12.18
CA PHE A 130 -5.07 -12.67 -13.08
C PHE A 130 -4.96 -11.55 -14.13
N ALA A 131 -3.74 -11.17 -14.50
CA ALA A 131 -3.49 -10.14 -15.51
C ALA A 131 -4.13 -10.41 -16.87
N ASN A 132 -4.44 -11.68 -17.19
CA ASN A 132 -5.05 -12.10 -18.46
C ASN A 132 -6.30 -12.99 -18.29
N VAL A 133 -6.69 -13.39 -17.07
CA VAL A 133 -7.84 -14.31 -16.88
C VAL A 133 -9.19 -13.56 -16.93
N LEU A 134 -9.15 -12.23 -16.83
CA LEU A 134 -10.30 -11.34 -17.10
C LEU A 134 -10.50 -11.06 -18.61
N PHE A 135 -9.67 -11.65 -19.49
CA PHE A 135 -9.69 -11.41 -20.94
C PHE A 135 -10.35 -12.55 -21.75
N LEU A 136 -11.14 -13.42 -21.12
CA LEU A 136 -12.03 -14.36 -21.82
C LEU A 136 -13.48 -13.90 -21.75
#